data_AF-A0AAE4D1X9-F1
#
_entry.id   AF-A0AAE4D1X9-F1
#
_cell.length_a   1.000
_cell.length_b   1.000
_cell.length_c   1.000
_cell.angle_alpha   90.00
_cell.angle_beta   90.00
_cell.angle_gamma   90.00
#
_symmetry.space_group_name_H-M   'P 1'
#
loop_
_entity.id
_entity.type
_entity.pdbx_description
1 polymer ?
#
loop_
_entity_poly.entity_id
_entity_poly.type
_entity_poly.pdbx_seq_one_letter_code
_entity_poly.pdbx_strand_id
1 'polypeptide(L)'
;MAAFDRTHGRWPWLAGAAAPAATALLVARRSELRADLRWATATAPAALLWHQTEEWLWPGGFLPWMNREVIGAAQDEFPITRRDGLVINVAIGWTLAGATAVRGLDAPALAASALAVNVANGAMHVGLAARRRRWNPGAVTSATLFLPLGIAGLAAIARDPRGGRRPLAIGLAVGAASGIGTMAGMRARLRRSGGPR
;
A
#
# COMPACT_ATOMS: atom_id res chain seq x y z
N MET A 1 21.44 8.66 17.81
CA MET A 1 20.86 9.73 16.95
C MET A 1 20.89 9.41 15.44
N ALA A 2 21.16 8.17 15.01
CA ALA A 2 21.35 7.79 13.58
C ALA A 2 20.10 7.21 12.87
N ALA A 3 18.96 7.10 13.56
CA ALA A 3 17.70 6.65 12.97
C ALA A 3 16.86 7.80 12.38
N PHE A 4 17.08 9.04 12.86
CA PHE A 4 16.24 10.19 12.53
C PHE A 4 16.45 10.72 11.10
N ASP A 5 17.67 10.67 10.56
CA ASP A 5 17.96 11.12 9.19
C ASP A 5 17.37 10.23 8.08
N ARG A 6 16.91 9.01 8.43
CA ARG A 6 16.28 8.09 7.47
C ARG A 6 14.76 8.24 7.39
N THR A 7 14.15 9.07 8.23
CA THR A 7 12.70 9.30 8.16
C THR A 7 12.43 10.45 7.20
N HIS A 8 11.72 10.14 6.12
CA HIS A 8 11.59 11.00 4.94
C HIS A 8 10.51 12.10 5.14
N GLY A 9 10.54 12.77 6.30
CA GLY A 9 9.53 13.71 6.77
C GLY A 9 8.87 13.25 8.08
N ARG A 10 7.89 14.03 8.58
CA ARG A 10 7.19 13.74 9.85
C ARG A 10 5.98 12.81 9.70
N TRP A 11 5.42 12.67 8.50
CA TRP A 11 4.22 11.87 8.26
C TRP A 11 4.36 10.37 8.55
N PRO A 12 5.53 9.70 8.39
CA PRO A 12 5.67 8.28 8.75
C PRO A 12 5.49 8.03 10.24
N TRP A 13 5.81 9.01 11.09
CA TRP A 13 5.56 8.94 12.52
C TRP A 13 4.06 8.95 12.85
N LEU A 14 3.28 9.74 12.10
CA LEU A 14 1.82 9.71 12.22
C LEU A 14 1.27 8.33 11.79
N ALA A 15 1.82 7.74 10.72
CA ALA A 15 1.45 6.37 10.33
C ALA A 15 1.77 5.36 11.45
N GLY A 16 2.99 5.40 12.00
CA GLY A 16 3.42 4.52 13.08
C GLY A 16 2.60 4.66 14.36
N ALA A 17 2.22 5.89 14.73
CA ALA A 17 1.37 6.13 15.90
C ALA A 17 -0.08 5.72 15.65
N ALA A 18 -0.61 5.95 14.45
CA ALA A 18 -2.00 5.65 14.11
C ALA A 18 -2.25 4.15 13.87
N ALA A 19 -1.25 3.39 13.40
CA ALA A 19 -1.37 1.95 13.11
C ALA A 19 -1.89 1.11 14.31
N PRO A 20 -1.32 1.19 15.54
CA PRO A 20 -1.83 0.45 16.69
C PRO A 20 -3.21 0.94 17.13
N ALA A 21 -3.49 2.25 17.10
CA ALA A 21 -4.79 2.79 17.46
C ALA A 21 -5.90 2.32 16.50
N ALA A 22 -5.64 2.36 15.19
CA ALA A 22 -6.55 1.83 14.17
C ALA A 22 -6.78 0.32 14.35
N THR A 23 -5.72 -0.43 14.66
CA THR A 23 -5.81 -1.88 14.93
C THR A 23 -6.66 -2.16 16.17
N ALA A 24 -6.45 -1.43 17.27
CA ALA A 24 -7.21 -1.58 18.50
C ALA A 24 -8.71 -1.29 18.28
N LEU A 25 -9.04 -0.25 17.51
CA LEU A 25 -10.42 0.06 17.14
C LEU A 25 -11.08 -1.09 16.34
N LEU A 26 -10.36 -1.68 15.38
CA LEU A 26 -10.85 -2.83 14.62
C LEU A 26 -11.09 -4.05 15.52
N VAL A 27 -10.18 -4.32 16.46
CA VAL A 27 -10.32 -5.43 17.42
C VAL A 27 -11.48 -5.20 18.38
N ALA A 28 -11.70 -3.97 18.83
CA ALA A 28 -12.83 -3.61 19.69
C ALA A 28 -14.18 -3.78 18.98
N ARG A 29 -14.23 -3.50 17.67
CA ARG A 29 -15.46 -3.60 16.84
C ARG A 29 -15.56 -4.90 16.04
N ARG A 30 -14.76 -5.92 16.36
CA ARG A 30 -14.65 -7.15 15.55
C ARG A 30 -15.95 -7.91 15.35
N SER A 31 -16.85 -7.91 16.33
CA SER A 31 -18.16 -8.58 16.24
C SER A 31 -19.06 -7.89 15.21
N GLU A 32 -19.18 -6.57 15.30
CA GLU A 32 -19.93 -5.73 14.37
C GLU A 32 -19.39 -5.85 12.94
N LEU A 33 -18.06 -5.74 12.78
CA LEU A 33 -17.41 -5.76 11.46
C LEU A 33 -17.55 -7.11 10.74
N ARG A 34 -17.64 -8.22 11.49
CA ARG A 34 -17.84 -9.55 10.92
C ARG A 34 -19.26 -9.76 10.41
N ALA A 35 -20.26 -9.19 11.07
CA ALA A 35 -21.66 -9.41 10.74
C ALA A 35 -22.06 -8.87 9.35
N ASP A 36 -21.50 -7.73 8.92
CA ASP A 36 -21.83 -7.08 7.62
C ASP A 36 -20.64 -7.10 6.64
N LEU A 37 -19.69 -8.03 6.82
CA LEU A 37 -18.47 -8.12 6.00
C LEU A 37 -17.61 -6.84 5.94
N ARG A 38 -17.92 -5.82 6.75
CA ARG A 38 -17.21 -4.54 6.83
C ARG A 38 -15.76 -4.69 7.24
N TRP A 39 -15.40 -5.81 7.88
CA TRP A 39 -14.00 -6.15 8.11
C TRP A 39 -13.17 -6.07 6.83
N ALA A 40 -13.72 -6.47 5.67
CA ALA A 40 -13.01 -6.49 4.39
C ALA A 40 -12.54 -5.10 3.94
N THR A 41 -13.31 -4.06 4.25
CA THR A 41 -13.00 -2.67 3.87
C THR A 41 -12.39 -1.87 5.02
N ALA A 42 -12.81 -2.13 6.25
CA ALA A 42 -12.36 -1.42 7.45
C ALA A 42 -10.92 -1.76 7.83
N THR A 43 -10.38 -2.93 7.44
CA THR A 43 -8.97 -3.26 7.70
C THR A 43 -8.00 -2.53 6.78
N ALA A 44 -8.45 -1.95 5.66
CA ALA A 44 -7.57 -1.34 4.66
C ALA A 44 -6.72 -0.17 5.22
N PRO A 45 -7.28 0.79 6.00
CA PRO A 45 -6.47 1.83 6.65
C PRO A 45 -5.40 1.29 7.60
N ALA A 46 -5.77 0.37 8.50
CA ALA A 46 -4.82 -0.17 9.47
C ALA A 46 -3.67 -0.92 8.79
N ALA A 47 -4.00 -1.73 7.77
CA ALA A 47 -2.99 -2.41 6.96
C ALA A 47 -2.05 -1.41 6.26
N LEU A 48 -2.60 -0.34 5.68
CA LEU A 48 -1.82 0.71 4.99
C LEU A 48 -0.87 1.42 5.96
N LEU A 49 -1.35 1.78 7.16
CA LEU A 49 -0.54 2.46 8.17
C LEU A 49 0.62 1.58 8.65
N TRP A 50 0.39 0.29 8.88
CA TRP A 50 1.46 -0.65 9.20
C TRP A 50 2.46 -0.80 8.06
N HIS A 51 1.99 -0.91 6.83
CA HIS A 51 2.87 -1.03 5.66
C HIS A 51 3.75 0.21 5.47
N GLN A 52 3.16 1.39 5.57
CA GLN A 52 3.91 2.66 5.52
C GLN A 52 4.89 2.80 6.67
N THR A 53 4.55 2.26 7.85
CA THR A 53 5.48 2.22 8.99
C THR A 53 6.70 1.37 8.65
N GLU A 54 6.51 0.17 8.07
CA GLU A 54 7.62 -0.68 7.66
C GLU A 54 8.51 -0.01 6.60
N GLU A 55 7.90 0.58 5.58
CA GLU A 55 8.59 1.21 4.45
C GLU A 55 9.38 2.47 4.84
N TRP A 56 8.79 3.32 5.69
CA TRP A 56 9.25 4.71 5.86
C TRP A 56 9.75 5.05 7.26
N LEU A 57 9.37 4.28 8.28
CA LEU A 57 9.74 4.54 9.67
C LEU A 57 10.68 3.46 10.22
N TRP A 58 10.22 2.22 10.30
CA TRP A 58 10.97 1.12 10.88
C TRP A 58 10.58 -0.23 10.28
N PRO A 59 11.51 -0.97 9.65
CA PRO A 59 12.95 -0.67 9.53
C PRO A 59 13.28 0.51 8.58
N GLY A 60 12.32 0.94 7.76
CA GLY A 60 12.49 2.04 6.82
C GLY A 60 13.32 1.69 5.58
N GLY A 61 13.69 2.69 4.79
CA GLY A 61 14.63 2.55 3.67
C GLY A 61 13.99 2.32 2.30
N PHE A 62 12.68 2.53 2.16
CA PHE A 62 11.97 2.34 0.90
C PHE A 62 12.58 3.10 -0.28
N LEU A 63 12.89 4.39 -0.13
CA LEU A 63 13.43 5.21 -1.23
C LEU A 63 14.77 4.67 -1.78
N PRO A 64 15.82 4.46 -0.95
CA PRO A 64 17.04 3.82 -1.41
C PRO A 64 16.85 2.46 -2.08
N TRP A 65 16.00 1.62 -1.50
CA TRP A 65 15.71 0.29 -2.04
C TRP A 65 15.03 0.38 -3.41
N MET A 66 13.96 1.18 -3.51
CA MET A 66 13.21 1.32 -4.75
C MET A 66 14.05 1.98 -5.84
N ASN A 67 14.66 3.12 -5.55
CA ASN A 67 15.40 3.89 -6.55
C ASN A 67 16.69 3.19 -6.97
N ARG A 68 17.56 2.81 -6.04
CA ARG A 68 18.86 2.24 -6.39
C ARG A 68 18.75 0.77 -6.74
N GLU A 69 18.16 -0.02 -5.86
CA GLU A 69 18.22 -1.47 -6.04
C GLU A 69 17.20 -1.95 -7.06
N VAL A 70 15.97 -1.44 -7.06
CA VAL A 70 14.90 -1.95 -7.95
C VAL A 70 14.92 -1.27 -9.31
N ILE A 71 15.05 0.06 -9.33
CA ILE A 71 15.00 0.85 -10.56
C ILE A 71 16.38 1.02 -11.20
N GLY A 72 17.47 1.00 -10.42
CA GLY A 72 18.83 1.19 -10.92
C GLY A 72 19.21 2.66 -11.11
N ALA A 73 18.68 3.55 -10.27
CA ALA A 73 19.10 4.95 -10.24
C ALA A 73 20.33 5.14 -9.34
N ALA A 74 21.18 6.11 -9.67
CA ALA A 74 22.36 6.44 -8.86
C ALA A 74 22.01 7.13 -7.52
N GLN A 75 20.83 7.74 -7.41
CA GLN A 75 20.43 8.60 -6.29
C GLN A 75 19.32 7.96 -5.46
N ASP A 76 19.28 8.30 -4.16
CA ASP A 76 18.26 7.81 -3.24
C ASP A 76 16.89 8.45 -3.42
N GLU A 77 16.82 9.65 -3.99
CA GLU A 77 15.57 10.42 -4.10
C GLU A 77 15.14 10.68 -5.54
N PHE A 78 15.57 9.81 -6.45
CA PHE A 78 15.16 9.85 -7.84
C PHE A 78 15.14 8.44 -8.45
N PRO A 79 14.13 8.05 -9.24
CA PRO A 79 13.02 8.86 -9.73
C PRO A 79 11.89 9.12 -8.73
N ILE A 80 11.74 8.35 -7.64
CA ILE A 80 10.74 8.65 -6.61
C ILE A 80 11.37 9.51 -5.50
N THR A 81 10.73 10.62 -5.17
CA THR A 81 11.22 11.58 -4.15
C THR A 81 10.47 11.43 -2.82
N ARG A 82 10.94 12.09 -1.75
CA ARG A 82 10.17 12.20 -0.49
C ARG A 82 8.79 12.82 -0.69
N ARG A 83 8.72 13.84 -1.56
CA ARG A 83 7.48 14.54 -1.88
C ARG A 83 6.50 13.61 -2.58
N ASP A 84 6.99 12.80 -3.53
CA ASP A 84 6.18 11.78 -4.19
C ASP A 84 5.67 10.77 -3.15
N GLY A 85 6.54 10.31 -2.25
CA GLY A 85 6.18 9.46 -1.13
C GLY A 85 5.05 10.03 -0.27
N LEU A 86 5.13 11.31 0.14
CA LEU A 86 4.06 11.98 0.89
C LEU A 86 2.73 12.01 0.12
N VAL A 87 2.76 12.41 -1.17
CA VAL A 87 1.55 12.51 -1.99
C VAL A 87 0.90 11.14 -2.18
N ILE A 88 1.69 10.13 -2.54
CA ILE A 88 1.19 8.77 -2.77
C ILE A 88 0.61 8.19 -1.47
N ASN A 89 1.31 8.33 -0.36
CA ASN A 89 0.91 7.66 0.88
C ASN A 89 -0.20 8.38 1.62
N VAL A 90 -0.11 9.70 1.76
CA VAL A 90 -1.04 10.48 2.57
C VAL A 90 -2.19 10.97 1.71
N ALA A 91 -1.91 11.76 0.67
CA ALA A 91 -2.97 12.39 -0.11
C ALA A 91 -3.80 11.35 -0.88
N ILE A 92 -3.16 10.36 -1.50
CA ILE A 92 -3.84 9.30 -2.25
C ILE A 92 -4.19 8.13 -1.32
N GLY A 93 -3.20 7.54 -0.66
CA GLY A 93 -3.37 6.31 0.12
C GLY A 93 -4.36 6.44 1.28
N TRP A 94 -4.17 7.43 2.17
CA TRP A 94 -5.06 7.58 3.33
C TRP A 94 -6.47 7.98 2.92
N THR A 95 -6.60 8.86 1.93
CA THR A 95 -7.92 9.25 1.41
C THR A 95 -8.65 8.06 0.83
N LEU A 96 -7.99 7.24 0.00
CA LEU A 96 -8.59 6.06 -0.61
C LEU A 96 -8.98 5.03 0.46
N ALA A 97 -8.05 4.69 1.36
CA ALA A 97 -8.30 3.71 2.41
C ALA A 97 -9.40 4.17 3.39
N GLY A 98 -9.36 5.44 3.80
CA GLY A 98 -10.37 6.04 4.67
C GLY A 98 -11.75 6.08 4.01
N ALA A 99 -11.83 6.49 2.75
CA ALA A 99 -13.08 6.48 1.99
C ALA A 99 -13.63 5.05 1.83
N THR A 100 -12.77 4.06 1.56
CA THR A 100 -13.16 2.64 1.55
C THR A 100 -13.69 2.17 2.90
N ALA A 101 -13.05 2.56 4.01
CA ALA A 101 -13.51 2.18 5.35
C ALA A 101 -14.85 2.80 5.72
N VAL A 102 -15.13 4.05 5.29
CA VAL A 102 -16.39 4.76 5.56
C VAL A 102 -17.51 4.30 4.66
N ARG A 103 -17.26 4.18 3.34
CA ARG A 103 -18.29 3.84 2.34
C ARG A 103 -18.54 2.34 2.24
N GLY A 104 -17.56 1.51 2.60
CA GLY A 104 -17.68 0.06 2.56
C GLY A 104 -18.22 -0.45 1.23
N LEU A 105 -19.25 -1.31 1.32
CA LEU A 105 -19.90 -1.92 0.16
C LEU A 105 -20.98 -1.03 -0.49
N ASP A 106 -21.23 0.18 0.01
CA ASP A 106 -22.03 1.18 -0.70
C ASP A 106 -21.25 1.76 -1.90
N ALA A 107 -19.94 1.56 -1.93
CA ALA A 107 -19.06 1.93 -3.04
C ALA A 107 -18.14 0.74 -3.41
N PRO A 108 -18.70 -0.36 -3.95
CA PRO A 108 -17.97 -1.62 -4.13
C PRO A 108 -16.77 -1.47 -5.09
N ALA A 109 -16.84 -0.57 -6.07
CA ALA A 109 -15.74 -0.33 -7.00
C ALA A 109 -14.56 0.38 -6.32
N LEU A 110 -14.86 1.31 -5.41
CA LEU A 110 -13.86 1.99 -4.59
C LEU A 110 -13.18 0.99 -3.65
N ALA A 111 -13.98 0.17 -2.96
CA ALA A 111 -13.47 -0.88 -2.08
C ALA A 111 -12.59 -1.90 -2.82
N ALA A 112 -13.06 -2.40 -3.95
CA ALA A 112 -12.29 -3.32 -4.78
C ALA A 112 -10.99 -2.68 -5.30
N SER A 113 -11.01 -1.41 -5.69
CA SER A 113 -9.82 -0.68 -6.13
C SER A 113 -8.78 -0.55 -5.02
N ALA A 114 -9.19 -0.13 -3.82
CA ALA A 114 -8.27 0.01 -2.68
C ALA A 114 -7.62 -1.33 -2.30
N LEU A 115 -8.41 -2.40 -2.23
CA LEU A 115 -7.90 -3.73 -1.91
C LEU A 115 -7.00 -4.29 -3.03
N ALA A 116 -7.36 -4.09 -4.29
CA ALA A 116 -6.55 -4.52 -5.42
C ALA A 116 -5.22 -3.76 -5.52
N VAL A 117 -5.19 -2.46 -5.17
CA VAL A 117 -3.94 -1.70 -5.04
C VAL A 117 -3.06 -2.26 -3.93
N ASN A 118 -3.63 -2.59 -2.76
CA ASN A 118 -2.88 -3.26 -1.70
C ASN A 118 -2.32 -4.61 -2.16
N VAL A 119 -3.11 -5.43 -2.88
CA VAL A 119 -2.65 -6.71 -3.43
C VAL A 119 -1.52 -6.50 -4.44
N ALA A 120 -1.67 -5.55 -5.37
CA ALA A 120 -0.64 -5.24 -6.37
C ALA A 120 0.66 -4.77 -5.72
N ASN A 121 0.56 -3.88 -4.72
CA ASN A 121 1.71 -3.40 -3.96
C ASN A 121 2.35 -4.56 -3.17
N GLY A 122 1.55 -5.33 -2.45
CA GLY A 122 2.03 -6.48 -1.67
C GLY A 122 2.72 -7.55 -2.55
N ALA A 123 2.17 -7.81 -3.73
CA ALA A 123 2.76 -8.74 -4.69
C ALA A 123 4.11 -8.25 -5.23
N MET A 124 4.28 -6.94 -5.43
CA MET A 124 5.56 -6.35 -5.82
C MET A 124 6.62 -6.60 -4.74
N HIS A 125 6.35 -6.27 -3.48
CA HIS A 125 7.30 -6.45 -2.38
C HIS A 125 7.67 -7.91 -2.16
N VAL A 126 6.66 -8.79 -2.05
CA VAL A 126 6.87 -10.23 -1.82
C VAL A 126 7.57 -10.87 -3.01
N GLY A 127 7.16 -10.54 -4.24
CA GLY A 127 7.78 -11.05 -5.45
C GLY A 127 9.24 -10.62 -5.59
N LEU A 128 9.56 -9.35 -5.28
CA LEU A 128 10.93 -8.85 -5.29
C LEU A 128 11.78 -9.47 -4.18
N ALA A 129 11.21 -9.66 -2.98
CA ALA A 129 11.89 -10.32 -1.87
C ALA A 129 12.26 -11.77 -2.22
N ALA A 130 11.28 -12.53 -2.75
CA ALA A 130 11.46 -13.91 -3.17
C ALA A 130 12.51 -14.03 -4.29
N ARG A 131 12.39 -13.19 -5.33
CA ARG A 131 13.32 -13.19 -6.47
C ARG A 131 14.76 -12.86 -6.04
N ARG A 132 14.93 -11.92 -5.11
CA ARG A 132 16.26 -11.48 -4.64
C ARG A 132 16.78 -12.29 -3.46
N ARG A 133 15.94 -13.17 -2.88
CA ARG A 133 16.21 -13.91 -1.64
C ARG A 133 16.68 -12.98 -0.50
N ARG A 134 16.11 -11.79 -0.44
CA ARG A 134 16.47 -10.74 0.52
C ARG A 134 15.20 -10.01 0.96
N TRP A 135 15.15 -9.64 2.23
CA TRP A 135 14.11 -8.76 2.74
C TRP A 135 14.16 -7.39 2.03
N ASN A 136 13.01 -6.74 1.91
CA ASN A 136 12.91 -5.35 1.49
C ASN A 136 11.89 -4.58 2.35
N PRO A 137 12.01 -3.24 2.43
CA PRO A 137 11.06 -2.41 3.17
C PRO A 137 9.65 -2.63 2.64
N GLY A 138 8.74 -3.05 3.51
CA GLY A 138 7.35 -3.34 3.17
C GLY A 138 7.05 -4.83 2.95
N ALA A 139 8.05 -5.72 2.90
CA ALA A 139 7.85 -7.14 2.63
C ALA A 139 7.04 -7.87 3.71
N VAL A 140 7.27 -7.56 4.99
CA VAL A 140 6.62 -8.28 6.10
C VAL A 140 5.13 -7.96 6.14
N THR A 141 4.78 -6.69 6.15
CA THR A 141 3.40 -6.20 6.12
C THR A 141 2.70 -6.53 4.82
N SER A 142 3.44 -6.59 3.70
CA SER A 142 2.89 -7.09 2.43
C SER A 142 2.43 -8.54 2.53
N ALA A 143 3.29 -9.41 3.07
CA ALA A 143 3.01 -10.83 3.20
C ALA A 143 1.94 -11.14 4.26
N THR A 144 1.91 -10.37 5.36
CA THR A 144 1.06 -10.65 6.52
C THR A 144 -0.25 -9.86 6.53
N LEU A 145 -0.31 -8.69 5.89
CA LEU A 145 -1.47 -7.81 5.90
C LEU A 145 -2.03 -7.56 4.49
N PHE A 146 -1.25 -6.96 3.59
CA PHE A 146 -1.79 -6.55 2.28
C PHE A 146 -2.30 -7.72 1.44
N LEU A 147 -1.49 -8.78 1.28
CA LEU A 147 -1.91 -9.93 0.48
C LEU A 147 -3.07 -10.69 1.14
N PRO A 148 -3.01 -11.11 2.41
CA PRO A 148 -4.09 -11.88 3.01
C PRO A 148 -5.40 -11.09 3.09
N LEU A 149 -5.35 -9.84 3.58
CA LEU A 149 -6.56 -9.02 3.75
C LEU A 149 -7.10 -8.53 2.41
N GLY A 150 -6.22 -8.16 1.48
CA GLY A 150 -6.61 -7.72 0.15
C GLY A 150 -7.29 -8.84 -0.65
N ILE A 151 -6.69 -10.03 -0.69
CA ILE A 151 -7.26 -11.20 -1.38
C ILE A 151 -8.57 -11.64 -0.71
N ALA A 152 -8.58 -11.79 0.61
CA ALA A 152 -9.78 -12.20 1.33
C ALA A 152 -10.91 -11.16 1.20
N GLY A 153 -10.58 -9.87 1.23
CA GLY A 153 -11.55 -8.78 1.06
C GLY A 153 -12.11 -8.72 -0.36
N LEU A 154 -11.28 -8.87 -1.40
CA LEU A 154 -11.75 -8.98 -2.79
C LEU A 154 -12.65 -10.20 -2.98
N ALA A 155 -12.29 -11.33 -2.38
CA ALA A 155 -13.10 -12.53 -2.42
C ALA A 155 -14.42 -12.38 -1.63
N ALA A 156 -14.44 -11.57 -0.56
CA ALA A 156 -15.67 -11.22 0.15
C ALA A 156 -16.57 -10.32 -0.70
N ILE A 157 -16.02 -9.28 -1.33
CA ILE A 157 -16.75 -8.43 -2.29
C ILE A 157 -17.34 -9.29 -3.41
N ALA A 158 -16.58 -10.24 -3.96
CA ALA A 158 -17.05 -11.08 -5.06
C ALA A 158 -18.24 -11.99 -4.70
N ARG A 159 -18.40 -12.32 -3.42
CA ARG A 159 -19.51 -13.14 -2.92
C ARG A 159 -20.69 -12.31 -2.44
N ASP A 160 -20.49 -11.02 -2.17
CA ASP A 160 -21.56 -10.13 -1.72
C ASP A 160 -22.43 -9.68 -2.91
N PRO A 161 -23.77 -9.68 -2.78
CA PRO A 161 -24.68 -9.21 -3.83
C PRO A 161 -24.39 -7.78 -4.31
N ARG A 162 -23.83 -6.91 -3.45
CA ARG A 162 -23.45 -5.53 -3.77
C ARG A 162 -22.17 -5.46 -4.62
N GLY A 163 -21.32 -6.48 -4.57
CA GLY A 163 -19.98 -6.45 -5.15
C GLY A 163 -19.97 -6.53 -6.68
N GLY A 164 -20.77 -7.42 -7.28
CA GLY A 164 -20.92 -7.54 -8.74
C GLY A 164 -19.63 -7.78 -9.54
N ARG A 165 -19.76 -8.11 -10.84
CA ARG A 165 -18.58 -8.35 -11.70
C ARG A 165 -17.87 -7.06 -12.10
N ARG A 166 -18.62 -6.00 -12.37
CA ARG A 166 -18.09 -4.71 -12.86
C ARG A 166 -17.19 -4.01 -11.81
N PRO A 167 -17.59 -3.87 -10.54
CA PRO A 167 -16.71 -3.28 -9.52
C PRO A 167 -15.39 -4.03 -9.33
N LEU A 168 -15.42 -5.37 -9.36
CA LEU A 168 -14.20 -6.18 -9.31
C LEU A 168 -13.31 -5.93 -10.52
N ALA A 169 -13.87 -5.92 -11.73
CA ALA A 169 -13.10 -5.65 -12.95
C ALA A 169 -12.44 -4.27 -12.90
N ILE A 170 -13.16 -3.25 -12.44
CA ILE A 170 -12.60 -1.90 -12.21
C ILE A 170 -11.47 -1.97 -11.19
N GLY A 171 -11.70 -2.61 -10.04
CA GLY A 171 -10.71 -2.70 -8.98
C GLY A 171 -9.42 -3.39 -9.44
N LEU A 172 -9.54 -4.54 -10.11
CA LEU A 172 -8.39 -5.27 -10.67
C LEU A 172 -7.64 -4.44 -11.72
N ALA A 173 -8.37 -3.72 -12.59
CA ALA A 173 -7.74 -2.82 -13.56
C ALA A 173 -6.97 -1.68 -12.87
N VAL A 174 -7.54 -1.06 -11.82
CA VAL A 174 -6.86 -0.02 -11.03
C VAL A 174 -5.64 -0.58 -10.30
N GLY A 175 -5.75 -1.75 -9.68
CA GLY A 175 -4.62 -2.42 -9.02
C GLY A 175 -3.48 -2.73 -9.99
N ALA A 176 -3.79 -3.31 -11.15
CA ALA A 176 -2.82 -3.58 -12.20
C ALA A 176 -2.17 -2.29 -12.72
N ALA A 177 -2.98 -1.24 -12.97
CA ALA A 177 -2.48 0.06 -13.41
C ALA A 177 -1.58 0.73 -12.37
N SER A 178 -1.90 0.60 -11.08
CA SER A 178 -1.07 1.12 -9.98
C SER A 178 0.30 0.43 -9.94
N GLY A 179 0.35 -0.90 -10.00
CA GLY A 179 1.61 -1.64 -9.98
C GLY A 179 2.45 -1.41 -11.24
N ILE A 180 1.88 -1.67 -12.41
CA ILE A 180 2.59 -1.57 -13.71
C ILE A 180 2.91 -0.12 -14.04
N GLY A 181 1.93 0.78 -13.89
CA GLY A 181 2.05 2.19 -14.25
C GLY A 181 3.09 2.92 -13.40
N THR A 182 3.13 2.67 -12.09
CA THR A 182 4.14 3.26 -11.19
C THR A 182 5.55 2.84 -11.62
N MET A 183 5.78 1.55 -11.83
CA MET A 183 7.08 1.02 -12.26
C MET A 183 7.50 1.54 -13.65
N ALA A 184 6.59 1.55 -14.61
CA ALA A 184 6.84 2.08 -15.95
C ALA A 184 7.13 3.59 -15.92
N GLY A 185 6.37 4.35 -15.13
CA GLY A 185 6.54 5.79 -14.94
C GLY A 185 7.89 6.14 -14.33
N MET A 186 8.32 5.43 -13.29
CA MET A 186 9.65 5.60 -12.69
C MET A 186 10.78 5.34 -13.70
N ARG A 187 10.70 4.24 -14.46
CA ARG A 187 11.69 3.94 -15.51
C ARG A 187 11.68 4.95 -16.66
N ALA A 188 10.51 5.50 -17.00
CA ALA A 188 10.40 6.56 -18.01
C ALA A 188 11.03 7.88 -17.51
N ARG A 189 10.77 8.28 -16.26
CA ARG A 189 11.42 9.44 -15.62
C ARG A 189 12.94 9.29 -15.62
N LEU A 190 13.46 8.12 -15.24
CA LEU A 190 14.90 7.85 -15.26
C LEU A 190 15.49 8.02 -16.67
N ARG A 191 14.90 7.38 -17.68
CA ARG A 191 15.39 7.47 -19.07
C ARG A 191 15.40 8.89 -19.63
N ARG A 192 14.37 9.70 -19.31
CA ARG A 192 14.27 11.09 -19.79
C ARG A 192 15.30 12.03 -19.16
N SER A 193 15.81 11.70 -17.97
CA SER A 193 16.76 12.55 -17.26
C SER A 193 18.19 12.51 -17.84
N GLY A 194 18.47 11.63 -18.81
CA GLY A 194 19.82 11.46 -19.37
C GLY A 194 20.89 11.00 -18.36
N GLY A 195 20.48 10.63 -17.14
CA GLY A 195 21.37 10.41 -16.01
C GLY A 195 22.29 9.19 -16.19
N PRO A 196 23.48 9.20 -15.57
CA PRO A 196 24.38 8.05 -15.55
C PRO A 196 23.67 6.84 -14.92
N ARG A 197 23.83 5.68 -15.56
CA ARG A 197 23.38 4.38 -15.03
C ARG A 197 24.23 3.96 -13.84
#